data_AF-A0A449BBQ1-F1
#
_entry.id   AF-A0A449BBQ1-F1
#
_cell.length_a   1.000
_cell.length_b   1.000
_cell.length_c   1.000
_cell.angle_alpha   90.00
_cell.angle_beta   90.00
_cell.angle_gamma   90.00
#
_symmetry.space_group_name_H-M   'P 1'
#
loop_
_entity.id
_entity.type
_entity.pdbx_description
1 polymer ?
#
loop_
_entity_poly.entity_id
_entity_poly.type
_entity_poly.pdbx_seq_one_letter_code
_entity_poly.pdbx_strand_id
1 'polypeptide(L)'
;MRNFMISNIYFILGLLIVVIIILAVVILLLTIPKKEEKVPKTLYTKTNKIIFNSDLRDESEAIINDDLSEENDLKLSIKYNYSFQARMHLAPIESQQRFSELKNYLLAFPNVDVKKSWKYERFMHKGKPVLKMWIHGNNLKVYYNISPQKLYNKKYNVEDVSYARMHETTPSLLIVNGPRLLEYAKELIDMYMMQYEKINKIPTVDYTVGYIDKNKLIEMKLIKIVN
;
A
#
# COMPACT_ATOMS: atom_id res chain seq x y z
N MET A 1 -52.24 31.18 46.40
CA MET A 1 -50.90 30.68 46.78
C MET A 1 -50.66 29.19 46.50
N ARG A 2 -51.63 28.29 46.72
CA ARG A 2 -51.44 26.83 46.56
C ARG A 2 -51.09 26.37 45.13
N ASN A 3 -51.70 26.95 44.09
CA ASN A 3 -51.45 26.56 42.69
C ASN A 3 -50.07 26.97 42.15
N PHE A 4 -49.49 28.07 42.68
CA PHE A 4 -48.15 28.52 42.31
C PHE A 4 -47.08 27.57 42.85
N MET A 5 -47.26 27.10 44.09
CA MET A 5 -46.37 26.08 44.66
C MET A 5 -46.45 24.74 43.93
N ILE A 6 -47.65 24.32 43.53
CA ILE A 6 -47.85 23.08 42.79
C ILE A 6 -47.16 23.13 41.41
N SER A 7 -47.24 24.26 40.69
CA SER A 7 -46.57 24.44 39.40
C SER A 7 -45.04 24.37 39.52
N ASN A 8 -44.47 25.03 40.53
CA ASN A 8 -43.02 24.98 40.78
C ASN A 8 -42.55 23.58 41.18
N ILE A 9 -43.37 22.81 41.90
CA ILE A 9 -43.06 21.43 42.26
C ILE A 9 -42.96 20.55 41.00
N TYR A 10 -43.87 20.67 40.04
CA TYR A 10 -43.78 19.91 38.79
C TYR A 10 -42.59 20.34 37.92
N PHE A 11 -42.24 21.63 37.93
CA PHE A 11 -41.06 22.13 37.21
C PHE A 11 -39.75 21.56 37.79
N ILE A 12 -39.62 21.56 39.12
CA ILE A 12 -38.45 20.98 39.82
C ILE A 12 -38.38 19.47 39.59
N LEU A 13 -39.52 18.77 39.62
CA LEU A 13 -39.59 17.33 39.36
C LEU A 13 -39.19 17.00 37.91
N GLY A 14 -39.61 17.82 36.94
CA GLY A 14 -39.22 17.68 35.53
C GLY A 14 -37.72 17.87 35.33
N LEU A 15 -37.11 18.85 35.99
CA LEU A 15 -35.67 19.10 35.91
C LEU A 15 -34.87 17.95 36.54
N LEU A 16 -35.36 17.38 37.64
CA LEU A 16 -34.77 16.21 38.29
C LEU A 16 -34.78 14.98 37.37
N ILE A 17 -35.89 14.75 36.65
CA ILE A 17 -36.01 13.64 35.68
C ILE A 17 -35.00 13.80 34.54
N VAL A 18 -34.83 15.01 34.01
CA VAL A 18 -33.84 15.28 32.95
C VAL A 18 -32.41 15.01 33.43
N VAL A 19 -32.08 15.42 34.65
CA VAL A 19 -30.77 15.15 35.26
C VAL A 19 -30.53 13.66 35.45
N ILE A 20 -31.55 12.90 35.87
CA ILE A 20 -31.48 11.44 36.00
C ILE A 20 -31.25 10.77 34.64
N ILE A 21 -31.91 11.24 33.58
CA ILE A 21 -31.71 10.73 32.21
C ILE A 21 -30.29 11.01 31.74
N ILE A 22 -29.76 12.22 31.97
CA ILE A 22 -28.38 12.58 31.61
C ILE A 22 -27.37 11.70 32.38
N LEU A 23 -27.58 11.50 33.69
CA LEU A 23 -26.75 10.61 34.51
C LEU A 23 -26.81 9.16 34.02
N ALA A 24 -27.99 8.67 33.64
CA ALA A 24 -28.15 7.34 33.06
C ALA A 24 -27.42 7.20 31.71
N VAL A 25 -27.44 8.22 30.85
CA VAL A 25 -26.70 8.23 29.59
C VAL A 25 -25.19 8.30 29.82
N VAL A 26 -24.72 9.08 30.80
CA VAL A 26 -23.30 9.14 31.17
C VAL A 26 -22.83 7.81 31.76
N ILE A 27 -23.62 7.20 32.65
CA ILE A 27 -23.33 5.86 33.19
C ILE A 27 -23.33 4.83 32.07
N LEU A 28 -24.26 4.90 31.11
CA LEU A 28 -24.31 4.02 29.94
C LEU A 28 -23.06 4.19 29.06
N LEU A 29 -22.62 5.42 28.82
CA LEU A 29 -21.37 5.71 28.08
C LEU A 29 -20.12 5.24 28.84
N LEU A 30 -20.12 5.26 30.18
CA LEU A 30 -19.04 4.77 31.02
C LEU A 30 -19.05 3.25 31.24
N THR A 31 -20.20 2.58 31.06
CA THR A 31 -20.33 1.11 31.11
C THR A 31 -20.15 0.43 29.77
N ILE A 32 -20.03 1.18 28.66
CA ILE A 32 -19.48 0.62 27.43
C ILE A 32 -18.03 0.24 27.74
N PRO A 33 -17.66 -1.06 27.75
CA PRO A 33 -16.27 -1.43 27.93
C PRO A 33 -15.49 -0.77 26.81
N LYS A 34 -14.46 0.02 27.16
CA LYS A 34 -13.45 0.47 26.20
C LYS A 34 -12.96 -0.78 25.51
N LYS A 35 -13.42 -1.00 24.27
CA LYS A 35 -12.89 -2.06 23.41
C LYS A 35 -11.47 -1.62 23.14
N GLU A 36 -10.55 -2.08 23.98
CA GLU A 36 -9.16 -2.22 23.58
C GLU A 36 -9.23 -2.96 22.26
N GLU A 37 -8.92 -2.27 21.18
CA GLU A 37 -8.65 -2.90 19.91
C GLU A 37 -7.36 -3.68 20.11
N LYS A 38 -7.51 -4.87 20.68
CA LYS A 38 -6.49 -5.90 20.69
C LYS A 38 -6.19 -6.17 19.23
N VAL A 39 -5.07 -5.64 18.75
CA VAL A 39 -4.43 -6.06 17.50
C VAL A 39 -4.40 -7.60 17.53
N PRO A 40 -5.12 -8.29 16.64
CA PRO A 40 -5.22 -9.74 16.72
C PRO A 40 -3.87 -10.38 16.41
N LYS A 41 -3.17 -10.81 17.46
CA LYS A 41 -2.06 -11.77 17.43
C LYS A 41 -2.59 -13.19 17.14
N THR A 42 -3.26 -13.42 16.02
CA THR A 42 -3.50 -14.79 15.52
C THR A 42 -3.81 -14.73 14.03
N LEU A 43 -2.77 -14.90 13.20
CA LEU A 43 -2.83 -15.63 11.92
C LEU A 43 -1.41 -16.01 11.48
N TYR A 44 -0.62 -16.51 12.43
CA TYR A 44 0.45 -17.46 12.15
C TYR A 44 0.01 -18.76 12.82
N THR A 45 -0.68 -19.61 12.06
CA THR A 45 -0.51 -21.08 12.01
C THR A 45 -1.61 -21.67 11.13
N LYS A 46 -1.18 -22.16 9.96
CA LYS A 46 -1.70 -23.34 9.23
C LYS A 46 -3.18 -23.31 8.78
N THR A 47 -3.39 -22.96 7.51
CA THR A 47 -4.25 -23.74 6.60
C THR A 47 -3.62 -23.75 5.21
N ASN A 48 -3.61 -24.95 4.65
CA ASN A 48 -2.74 -25.47 3.60
C ASN A 48 -2.99 -24.90 2.20
N LYS A 49 -1.93 -25.08 1.39
CA LYS A 49 -1.89 -25.11 -0.08
C LYS A 49 -1.77 -23.75 -0.76
N ILE A 50 -0.67 -23.06 -0.46
CA ILE A 50 0.03 -22.29 -1.50
C ILE A 50 0.40 -23.33 -2.56
N ILE A 51 -0.31 -23.30 -3.69
CA ILE A 51 0.26 -23.78 -4.95
C ILE A 51 1.43 -22.83 -5.19
N PHE A 52 2.59 -23.23 -4.66
CA PHE A 52 3.87 -22.69 -5.06
C PHE A 52 4.05 -23.25 -6.46
N ASN A 53 3.47 -22.57 -7.45
CA ASN A 53 3.75 -22.92 -8.82
C ASN A 53 5.22 -22.60 -9.02
N SER A 54 5.99 -23.66 -9.13
CA SER A 54 7.42 -23.68 -9.38
C SER A 54 7.68 -23.22 -10.81
N ASP A 55 7.42 -21.95 -11.09
CA ASP A 55 7.93 -21.28 -12.28
C ASP A 55 9.17 -20.49 -11.88
N LEU A 56 10.16 -21.24 -11.39
CA LEU A 56 11.56 -20.86 -11.42
C LEU A 56 11.98 -20.85 -12.90
N ARG A 57 12.04 -19.65 -13.50
CA ARG A 57 12.96 -19.24 -14.60
C ARG A 57 12.52 -17.90 -15.14
N ASP A 58 13.12 -16.86 -14.55
CA ASP A 58 13.60 -15.61 -15.15
C ASP A 58 13.81 -14.62 -14.00
N GLU A 59 14.76 -14.96 -13.13
CA GLU A 59 15.20 -14.12 -12.00
C GLU A 59 16.36 -13.17 -12.39
N SER A 60 16.68 -12.99 -13.66
CA SER A 60 17.63 -11.96 -14.07
C SER A 60 16.91 -10.62 -14.19
N GLU A 61 17.05 -9.80 -13.15
CA GLU A 61 17.11 -8.31 -13.16
C GLU A 61 16.37 -7.69 -11.97
N ALA A 62 17.12 -7.57 -10.88
CA ALA A 62 17.16 -6.40 -9.99
C ALA A 62 18.26 -6.68 -8.94
N ILE A 63 19.47 -6.95 -9.42
CA ILE A 63 20.67 -7.04 -8.57
C ILE A 63 21.11 -5.60 -8.33
N ILE A 64 21.05 -5.15 -7.09
CA ILE A 64 21.62 -3.85 -6.70
C ILE A 64 23.05 -4.16 -6.23
N ASN A 65 24.03 -3.73 -7.01
CA ASN A 65 25.43 -3.72 -6.59
C ASN A 65 25.61 -2.59 -5.58
N ASP A 66 25.94 -2.93 -4.35
CA ASP A 66 26.11 -1.99 -3.26
C ASP A 66 27.62 -1.80 -3.06
N ASP A 67 28.24 -0.99 -3.93
CA ASP A 67 29.69 -0.84 -4.01
C ASP A 67 30.12 0.59 -3.62
N LEU A 68 30.59 0.74 -2.38
CA LEU A 68 31.40 1.87 -1.92
C LEU A 68 32.75 1.34 -1.42
N SER A 69 33.69 1.16 -2.34
CA SER A 69 35.14 1.25 -2.10
C SER A 69 35.90 1.07 -3.42
N GLU A 70 36.70 2.07 -3.77
CA GLU A 70 37.77 1.97 -4.76
C GLU A 70 38.98 1.31 -4.10
N GLU A 71 39.30 0.07 -4.50
CA GLU A 71 40.67 -0.44 -4.59
C GLU A 71 40.65 -1.75 -5.39
N ASN A 72 41.58 -1.87 -6.33
CA ASN A 72 41.70 -3.00 -7.27
C ASN A 72 42.15 -4.26 -6.53
N ASP A 73 41.22 -5.16 -6.24
CA ASP A 73 41.43 -6.60 -6.06
C ASP A 73 40.12 -7.30 -6.41
N LEU A 74 40.19 -8.50 -7.01
CA LEU A 74 39.06 -9.33 -7.49
C LEU A 74 37.82 -9.23 -6.59
N LYS A 75 36.92 -8.29 -6.91
CA LYS A 75 35.80 -7.92 -6.06
C LYS A 75 34.70 -8.95 -6.22
N LEU A 76 34.66 -9.91 -5.29
CA LEU A 76 33.54 -10.84 -5.16
C LEU A 76 32.30 -10.02 -4.79
N SER A 77 31.57 -9.52 -5.80
CA SER A 77 30.38 -8.70 -5.58
C SER A 77 29.29 -9.55 -4.94
N ILE A 78 29.03 -9.32 -3.65
CA ILE A 78 27.93 -9.96 -2.94
C ILE A 78 26.63 -9.41 -3.51
N LYS A 79 25.81 -10.27 -4.12
CA LYS A 79 24.52 -9.87 -4.67
C LYS A 79 23.45 -9.98 -3.61
N TYR A 80 22.64 -8.93 -3.48
CA TYR A 80 21.51 -8.90 -2.54
C TYR A 80 20.18 -8.89 -3.30
N ASN A 81 19.28 -9.79 -2.90
CA ASN A 81 17.90 -9.84 -3.38
C ASN A 81 16.97 -9.26 -2.30
N TYR A 82 16.59 -8.00 -2.51
CA TYR A 82 15.73 -7.23 -1.62
C TYR A 82 14.24 -7.52 -1.89
N SER A 83 13.50 -7.86 -0.84
CA SER A 83 12.04 -7.89 -0.90
C SER A 83 11.44 -6.48 -1.08
N PHE A 84 10.17 -6.43 -1.47
CA PHE A 84 9.38 -5.20 -1.55
C PHE A 84 9.33 -4.48 -0.19
N GLN A 85 9.18 -5.24 0.91
CA GLN A 85 9.19 -4.67 2.26
C GLN A 85 10.56 -4.08 2.63
N ALA A 86 11.65 -4.78 2.32
CA ALA A 86 12.99 -4.21 2.52
C ALA A 86 13.17 -2.92 1.70
N ARG A 87 12.70 -2.91 0.44
CA ARG A 87 12.73 -1.71 -0.41
C ARG A 87 11.93 -0.55 0.18
N MET A 88 10.77 -0.82 0.79
CA MET A 88 9.98 0.21 1.48
C MET A 88 10.75 0.82 2.66
N HIS A 89 11.35 -0.01 3.51
CA HIS A 89 12.12 0.46 4.69
C HIS A 89 13.39 1.23 4.31
N LEU A 90 14.04 0.88 3.21
CA LEU A 90 15.28 1.53 2.76
C LEU A 90 15.04 2.73 1.83
N ALA A 91 13.80 2.95 1.38
CA ALA A 91 13.49 4.03 0.46
C ALA A 91 13.41 5.38 1.17
N PRO A 92 13.79 6.48 0.50
CA PRO A 92 13.48 7.83 0.95
C PRO A 92 11.99 8.01 1.18
N ILE A 93 11.64 8.85 2.14
CA ILE A 93 10.25 9.08 2.54
C ILE A 93 9.38 9.53 1.36
N GLU A 94 9.92 10.32 0.44
CA GLU A 94 9.20 10.82 -0.73
C GLU A 94 8.81 9.69 -1.68
N SER A 95 9.66 8.67 -1.84
CA SER A 95 9.32 7.48 -2.64
C SER A 95 8.21 6.67 -1.98
N GLN A 96 8.25 6.54 -0.66
CA GLN A 96 7.22 5.84 0.10
C GLN A 96 5.87 6.58 0.03
N GLN A 97 5.89 7.90 0.12
CA GLN A 97 4.70 8.74 -0.04
C GLN A 97 4.08 8.60 -1.43
N ARG A 98 4.89 8.62 -2.50
CA ARG A 98 4.42 8.36 -3.88
C ARG A 98 3.75 6.99 -4.00
N PHE A 99 4.35 5.96 -3.40
CA PHE A 99 3.76 4.62 -3.37
C PHE A 99 2.44 4.59 -2.59
N SER A 100 2.42 5.20 -1.40
CA SER A 100 1.24 5.29 -0.53
C SER A 100 0.08 5.97 -1.26
N GLU A 101 0.36 7.07 -1.95
CA GLU A 101 -0.64 7.83 -2.70
C GLU A 101 -1.21 7.03 -3.88
N LEU A 102 -0.36 6.41 -4.72
CA LEU A 102 -0.86 5.56 -5.81
C LEU A 102 -1.62 4.34 -5.32
N LYS A 103 -1.20 3.75 -4.20
CA LYS A 103 -1.89 2.61 -3.60
C LYS A 103 -3.30 2.98 -3.14
N ASN A 104 -3.46 4.11 -2.44
CA ASN A 104 -4.78 4.61 -2.06
C ASN A 104 -5.64 4.89 -3.30
N TYR A 105 -5.05 5.52 -4.31
CA TYR A 105 -5.76 5.85 -5.54
C TYR A 105 -6.28 4.60 -6.27
N LEU A 106 -5.46 3.54 -6.37
CA LEU A 106 -5.88 2.25 -6.95
C LEU A 106 -6.98 1.56 -6.13
N LEU A 107 -6.83 1.54 -4.80
CA LEU A 107 -7.78 0.89 -3.90
C LEU A 107 -9.12 1.63 -3.82
N ALA A 108 -9.17 2.88 -4.26
CA ALA A 108 -10.40 3.63 -4.36
C ALA A 108 -11.29 3.16 -5.52
N PHE A 109 -10.74 2.44 -6.51
CA PHE A 109 -11.55 1.74 -7.51
C PHE A 109 -12.17 0.48 -6.90
N PRO A 110 -13.48 0.25 -7.07
CA PRO A 110 -14.10 -0.96 -6.57
C PRO A 110 -13.50 -2.22 -7.23
N ASN A 111 -13.56 -3.34 -6.50
CA ASN A 111 -13.06 -4.64 -6.95
C ASN A 111 -11.58 -4.68 -7.33
N VAL A 112 -10.78 -3.69 -6.88
CA VAL A 112 -9.32 -3.74 -6.97
C VAL A 112 -8.76 -4.44 -5.73
N ASP A 113 -7.99 -5.50 -5.94
CA ASP A 113 -7.29 -6.24 -4.89
C ASP A 113 -5.77 -6.21 -5.08
N VAL A 114 -5.04 -6.37 -3.97
CA VAL A 114 -3.57 -6.35 -3.96
C VAL A 114 -3.03 -7.76 -3.77
N LYS A 115 -2.22 -8.22 -4.72
CA LYS A 115 -1.40 -9.42 -4.62
C LYS A 115 0.03 -9.04 -4.29
N LYS A 116 0.48 -9.41 -3.09
CA LYS A 116 1.86 -9.18 -2.64
C LYS A 116 2.77 -10.26 -3.22
N SER A 117 3.89 -9.83 -3.79
CA SER A 117 4.99 -10.68 -4.23
C SER A 117 6.25 -10.33 -3.43
N TRP A 118 7.28 -11.16 -3.55
CA TRP A 118 8.59 -10.85 -2.98
C TRP A 118 9.14 -9.53 -3.51
N LYS A 119 9.04 -9.26 -4.83
CA LYS A 119 9.67 -8.08 -5.46
C LYS A 119 8.76 -6.84 -5.52
N TYR A 120 7.44 -7.02 -5.55
CA TYR A 120 6.49 -5.96 -5.87
C TYR A 120 5.11 -6.21 -5.28
N GLU A 121 4.27 -5.18 -5.26
CA GLU A 121 2.82 -5.33 -5.12
C GLU A 121 2.15 -5.25 -6.51
N ARG A 122 1.23 -6.17 -6.79
CA ARG A 122 0.44 -6.21 -8.01
C ARG A 122 -1.01 -5.91 -7.69
N PHE A 123 -1.64 -5.08 -8.51
CA PHE A 123 -3.02 -4.65 -8.37
C PHE A 123 -3.84 -5.35 -9.44
N MET A 124 -4.91 -6.00 -9.01
CA MET A 124 -5.77 -6.82 -9.84
C MET A 124 -7.17 -6.21 -9.82
N HIS A 125 -7.85 -6.19 -10.96
CA HIS A 125 -9.27 -5.87 -11.04
C HIS A 125 -10.00 -7.07 -11.61
N LYS A 126 -10.91 -7.66 -10.83
CA LYS A 126 -11.71 -8.83 -11.23
C LYS A 126 -10.87 -9.96 -11.85
N GLY A 127 -9.71 -10.24 -11.25
CA GLY A 127 -8.78 -11.29 -11.69
C GLY A 127 -7.85 -10.91 -12.85
N LYS A 128 -7.93 -9.70 -13.41
CA LYS A 128 -7.02 -9.20 -14.43
C LYS A 128 -5.98 -8.24 -13.83
N PRO A 129 -4.69 -8.32 -14.21
CA PRO A 129 -3.69 -7.39 -13.71
C PRO A 129 -3.92 -5.99 -14.27
N VAL A 130 -4.02 -5.00 -13.38
CA VAL A 130 -4.08 -3.56 -13.75
C VAL A 130 -2.66 -3.04 -13.90
N LEU A 131 -1.87 -3.19 -12.85
CA LEU A 131 -0.47 -2.81 -12.80
C LEU A 131 0.29 -3.56 -11.71
N LYS A 132 1.62 -3.48 -11.73
CA LYS A 132 2.46 -3.83 -10.59
C LYS A 132 3.46 -2.71 -10.33
N MET A 133 3.85 -2.51 -9.08
CA MET A 133 4.81 -1.46 -8.74
C MET A 133 5.77 -1.87 -7.62
N TRP A 134 6.97 -1.31 -7.67
CA TRP A 134 7.98 -1.43 -6.62
C TRP A 134 8.88 -0.21 -6.53
N ILE A 135 9.48 -0.02 -5.36
CA ILE A 135 10.43 1.06 -5.13
C ILE A 135 11.86 0.63 -5.43
N HIS A 136 12.61 1.51 -6.07
CA HIS A 136 14.03 1.41 -6.31
C HIS A 136 14.69 2.75 -5.97
N GLY A 137 15.14 2.90 -4.73
CA GLY A 137 15.68 4.16 -4.20
C GLY A 137 14.66 5.30 -4.34
N ASN A 138 15.04 6.36 -5.05
CA ASN A 138 14.20 7.54 -5.28
C ASN A 138 13.07 7.30 -6.30
N ASN A 139 13.12 6.19 -7.03
CA ASN A 139 12.21 5.89 -8.12
C ASN A 139 11.14 4.89 -7.70
N LEU A 140 9.88 5.17 -8.03
CA LEU A 140 8.80 4.19 -8.02
C LEU A 140 8.59 3.69 -9.45
N LYS A 141 8.88 2.41 -9.70
CA LYS A 141 8.67 1.79 -11.02
C LYS A 141 7.25 1.25 -11.09
N VAL A 142 6.47 1.71 -12.06
CA VAL A 142 5.07 1.32 -12.25
C VAL A 142 4.89 0.69 -13.63
N TYR A 143 4.42 -0.55 -13.65
CA TYR A 143 4.25 -1.35 -14.86
C TYR A 143 2.77 -1.56 -15.12
N TYR A 144 2.25 -1.01 -16.21
CA TYR A 144 0.83 -1.02 -16.57
C TYR A 144 0.49 -2.14 -17.54
N ASN A 145 -0.70 -2.70 -17.40
CA ASN A 145 -1.33 -3.55 -18.40
C ASN A 145 -1.92 -2.71 -19.55
N ILE A 146 -1.08 -1.88 -20.17
CA ILE A 146 -1.43 -1.07 -21.34
C ILE A 146 -0.40 -1.41 -22.40
N SER A 147 -0.84 -1.64 -23.64
CA SER A 147 0.07 -1.82 -24.77
C SER A 147 0.90 -0.53 -24.98
N PRO A 148 2.24 -0.61 -25.02
CA PRO A 148 3.11 0.56 -25.20
C PRO A 148 2.79 1.36 -26.47
N GLN A 149 2.34 0.67 -27.52
CA GLN A 149 1.93 1.28 -28.79
C GLN A 149 0.74 2.25 -28.62
N LYS A 150 -0.18 2.00 -27.68
CA LYS A 150 -1.29 2.91 -27.36
C LYS A 150 -0.83 4.22 -26.70
N LEU A 151 0.37 4.22 -26.14
CA LEU A 151 0.98 5.34 -25.44
C LEU A 151 2.04 6.05 -26.30
N TYR A 152 2.37 5.50 -27.47
CA TYR A 152 3.29 6.12 -28.42
C TYR A 152 2.78 7.50 -28.84
N ASN A 153 3.69 8.48 -28.96
CA ASN A 153 3.38 9.90 -29.23
C ASN A 153 2.45 10.58 -28.20
N LYS A 154 2.19 9.98 -27.03
CA LYS A 154 1.53 10.67 -25.91
C LYS A 154 2.55 11.41 -25.06
N LYS A 155 2.08 12.27 -24.16
CA LYS A 155 2.89 13.04 -23.21
C LYS A 155 3.66 12.19 -22.17
N TYR A 156 3.44 10.88 -22.15
CA TYR A 156 4.01 9.96 -21.16
C TYR A 156 5.32 9.39 -21.67
N ASN A 157 6.40 9.57 -20.92
CA ASN A 157 7.69 8.93 -21.22
C ASN A 157 7.68 7.48 -20.70
N VAL A 158 6.98 6.59 -21.42
CA VAL A 158 6.88 5.18 -21.08
C VAL A 158 7.85 4.32 -21.87
N GLU A 159 8.42 3.31 -21.21
CA GLU A 159 9.31 2.33 -21.81
C GLU A 159 8.54 1.04 -22.12
N ASP A 160 8.79 0.45 -23.30
CA ASP A 160 8.30 -0.89 -23.66
C ASP A 160 9.20 -1.96 -23.04
N VAL A 161 8.67 -2.70 -22.08
CA VAL A 161 9.35 -3.81 -21.41
C VAL A 161 8.70 -5.17 -21.70
N SER A 162 7.88 -5.26 -22.75
CA SER A 162 7.20 -6.50 -23.14
C SER A 162 8.16 -7.64 -23.51
N TYR A 163 9.41 -7.32 -23.85
CA TYR A 163 10.47 -8.29 -24.16
C TYR A 163 10.79 -9.23 -22.98
N ALA A 164 10.55 -8.79 -21.74
CA ALA A 164 10.83 -9.58 -20.55
C ALA A 164 9.58 -10.37 -20.12
N ARG A 165 9.71 -11.70 -19.97
CA ARG A 165 8.63 -12.61 -19.56
C ARG A 165 7.91 -12.14 -18.28
N MET A 166 8.66 -11.59 -17.32
CA MET A 166 8.09 -11.06 -16.07
C MET A 166 7.07 -9.93 -16.31
N HIS A 167 7.18 -9.21 -17.42
CA HIS A 167 6.44 -8.01 -17.77
C HIS A 167 5.40 -8.20 -18.88
N GLU A 168 5.23 -9.42 -19.39
CA GLU A 168 4.28 -9.73 -20.47
C GLU A 168 2.86 -9.21 -20.18
N THR A 169 2.35 -9.40 -18.96
CA THR A 169 1.00 -8.93 -18.56
C THR A 169 0.94 -7.44 -18.22
N THR A 170 2.08 -6.77 -18.10
CA THR A 170 2.20 -5.34 -17.73
C THR A 170 3.35 -4.69 -18.50
N PRO A 171 3.22 -4.52 -19.82
CA PRO A 171 4.35 -4.23 -20.71
C PRO A 171 4.79 -2.76 -20.75
N SER A 172 3.99 -1.82 -20.24
CA SER A 172 4.37 -0.39 -20.23
C SER A 172 4.97 0.02 -18.88
N LEU A 173 6.20 0.51 -18.87
CA LEU A 173 6.86 1.03 -17.66
C LEU A 173 6.83 2.56 -17.63
N LEU A 174 6.35 3.14 -16.51
CA LEU A 174 6.58 4.52 -16.13
C LEU A 174 7.46 4.57 -14.87
N ILE A 175 8.53 5.37 -14.91
CA ILE A 175 9.35 5.66 -13.73
C ILE A 175 8.81 6.94 -13.08
N VAL A 176 8.34 6.84 -11.84
CA VAL A 176 7.79 7.95 -11.07
C VAL A 176 8.80 8.41 -10.03
N ASN A 177 9.37 9.60 -10.24
CA ASN A 177 10.38 10.17 -9.35
C ASN A 177 10.03 11.58 -8.84
N GLY A 178 8.84 12.07 -9.15
CA GLY A 178 8.37 13.38 -8.71
C GLY A 178 6.87 13.61 -8.95
N PRO A 179 6.35 14.77 -8.51
CA PRO A 179 4.90 15.05 -8.50
C PRO A 179 4.25 14.99 -9.89
N ARG A 180 4.90 15.56 -10.92
CA ARG A 180 4.34 15.55 -12.28
C ARG A 180 4.16 14.12 -12.83
N LEU A 181 5.12 13.25 -12.57
CA LEU A 181 5.06 11.86 -13.02
C LEU A 181 4.09 11.03 -12.17
N LEU A 182 3.84 11.45 -10.93
CA LEU A 182 2.81 10.85 -10.08
C LEU A 182 1.41 11.14 -10.65
N GLU A 183 1.16 12.37 -11.11
CA GLU A 183 -0.08 12.71 -11.81
C GLU A 183 -0.22 11.91 -13.10
N TYR A 184 0.84 11.79 -13.90
CA TYR A 184 0.81 10.94 -15.10
C TYR A 184 0.53 9.47 -14.77
N ALA A 185 1.03 8.97 -13.64
CA ALA A 185 0.73 7.62 -13.20
C ALA A 185 -0.76 7.43 -12.91
N LYS A 186 -1.40 8.40 -12.22
CA LYS A 186 -2.85 8.40 -11.98
C LYS A 186 -3.64 8.48 -13.29
N GLU A 187 -3.25 9.34 -14.23
CA GLU A 187 -3.90 9.45 -15.54
C GLU A 187 -3.85 8.14 -16.34
N LEU A 188 -2.75 7.38 -16.24
CA LEU A 188 -2.65 6.05 -16.86
C LEU A 188 -3.53 5.01 -16.17
N ILE A 189 -3.67 5.08 -14.84
CA ILE A 189 -4.63 4.27 -14.09
C ILE A 189 -6.04 4.57 -14.55
N ASP A 190 -6.41 5.85 -14.64
CA ASP A 190 -7.70 6.29 -15.15
C ASP A 190 -7.95 5.79 -16.57
N MET A 191 -6.99 5.92 -17.48
CA MET A 191 -7.13 5.42 -18.85
C MET A 191 -7.45 3.92 -18.90
N TYR A 192 -6.86 3.13 -18.00
CA TYR A 192 -7.14 1.69 -17.90
C TYR A 192 -8.50 1.43 -17.21
N MET A 193 -8.77 2.12 -16.10
CA MET A 193 -9.89 1.82 -15.20
C MET A 193 -11.22 2.49 -15.58
N MET A 194 -11.19 3.64 -16.27
CA MET A 194 -12.40 4.38 -16.71
C MET A 194 -13.30 3.55 -17.63
N GLN A 195 -12.75 2.53 -18.29
CA GLN A 195 -13.54 1.58 -19.07
C GLN A 195 -14.42 0.67 -18.21
N TYR A 196 -14.16 0.61 -16.90
CA TYR A 196 -14.73 -0.37 -16.00
C TYR A 196 -15.55 0.26 -14.86
N GLU A 197 -14.97 1.17 -14.07
CA GLU A 197 -15.57 1.61 -12.79
C GLU A 197 -15.23 3.06 -12.43
N LYS A 198 -16.10 3.68 -11.61
CA LYS A 198 -15.87 5.01 -11.00
C LYS A 198 -15.18 4.86 -9.65
N ILE A 199 -14.39 5.86 -9.27
CA ILE A 199 -13.69 5.92 -7.97
C ILE A 199 -14.71 6.08 -6.84
N ASN A 200 -14.58 5.26 -5.80
CA ASN A 200 -15.30 5.40 -4.54
C ASN A 200 -14.55 6.32 -3.58
N LYS A 201 -15.29 7.02 -2.72
CA LYS A 201 -14.69 7.74 -1.59
C LYS A 201 -14.36 6.74 -0.48
N ILE A 202 -13.09 6.36 -0.40
CA ILE A 202 -12.54 5.58 0.71
C ILE A 202 -11.61 6.48 1.57
N PRO A 203 -11.49 6.22 2.88
CA PRO A 203 -10.49 6.89 3.70
C PRO A 203 -9.08 6.57 3.21
N THR A 204 -8.23 7.60 3.15
CA THR A 204 -6.80 7.45 2.84
C THR A 204 -6.09 6.75 4.00
N VAL A 205 -5.25 5.77 3.68
CA VAL A 205 -4.39 5.05 4.62
C VAL A 205 -2.93 5.42 4.37
N ASP A 206 -2.16 5.69 5.43
CA ASP A 206 -0.71 5.89 5.29
C ASP A 206 0.02 4.53 5.22
N TYR A 207 0.67 4.25 4.10
CA TYR A 207 1.48 3.05 3.88
C TYR A 207 2.99 3.27 4.03
N THR A 208 3.43 4.44 4.52
CA THR A 208 4.85 4.67 4.82
C THR A 208 5.32 3.83 6.01
N VAL A 209 6.62 3.59 6.07
CA VAL A 209 7.27 2.78 7.10
C VAL A 209 8.57 3.46 7.58
N GLY A 210 8.91 3.24 8.86
CA GLY A 210 10.16 3.74 9.42
C GLY A 210 11.38 3.05 8.81
N TYR A 211 12.53 3.73 8.79
CA TYR A 211 13.78 3.15 8.32
C TYR A 211 14.22 1.96 9.18
N ILE A 212 14.76 0.92 8.53
CA ILE A 212 15.38 -0.24 9.19
C ILE A 212 16.70 -0.55 8.49
N ASP A 213 17.76 -0.71 9.28
CA ASP A 213 19.09 -1.02 8.77
C ASP A 213 19.15 -2.34 7.99
N LYS A 214 20.02 -2.36 6.97
CA LYS A 214 20.24 -3.51 6.07
C LYS A 214 20.50 -4.81 6.82
N ASN A 215 21.38 -4.79 7.83
CA ASN A 215 21.70 -5.98 8.63
C ASN A 215 20.46 -6.53 9.35
N LYS A 216 19.63 -5.64 9.88
CA LYS A 216 18.39 -6.03 10.53
C LYS A 216 17.38 -6.61 9.55
N LEU A 217 17.30 -6.05 8.34
CA LEU A 217 16.47 -6.59 7.26
C LEU A 217 16.95 -7.97 6.78
N ILE A 218 18.26 -8.25 6.83
CA ILE A 218 18.83 -9.59 6.58
C ILE A 218 18.39 -10.57 7.68
N GLU A 219 18.52 -10.20 8.96
CA GLU A 219 18.05 -11.01 10.10
C GLU A 219 16.55 -11.33 9.99
N MET A 220 15.75 -10.33 9.58
CA MET A 220 14.31 -10.47 9.34
C MET A 220 13.97 -11.29 8.09
N LYS A 221 14.98 -11.78 7.34
CA LYS A 221 14.82 -12.49 6.07
C LYS A 221 14.03 -11.70 5.03
N LEU A 222 14.15 -10.38 5.05
CA LEU A 222 13.59 -9.47 4.05
C LEU A 222 14.61 -9.13 2.94
N ILE A 223 15.88 -9.44 3.16
CA ILE A 223 16.97 -9.41 2.17
C ILE A 223 17.61 -10.78 2.14
N LYS A 224 17.80 -11.33 0.94
CA LYS A 224 18.53 -12.59 0.71
C LYS A 224 19.88 -12.29 0.09
N ILE A 225 20.90 -13.00 0.53
CA ILE A 225 22.22 -12.99 -0.11
C ILE A 225 22.18 -14.03 -1.23
N VAL A 226 22.53 -13.62 -2.44
CA VAL A 226 22.60 -14.47 -3.62
C VAL A 226 24.08 -14.64 -3.93
N ASN A 227 24.55 -15.88 -3.87
CA ASN A 227 25.89 -16.26 -4.30
C ASN A 227 25.95 -16.43 -5.82
#